data_AF-A0A935CNG8-F1
#
_entry.id   AF-A0A935CNG8-F1
#
_cell.length_a   1.000
_cell.length_b   1.000
_cell.length_c   1.000
_cell.angle_alpha   90.00
_cell.angle_beta   90.00
_cell.angle_gamma   90.00
#
_symmetry.space_group_name_H-M   'P 1'
#
loop_
_entity.id
_entity.type
_entity.pdbx_description
1 polymer ?
#
loop_
_entity_poly.entity_id
_entity_poly.type
_entity_poly.pdbx_seq_one_letter_code
_entity_poly.pdbx_strand_id
1 'polypeptide(L)'
;MTRHPGIRAGFLGAAASIVFSLLALIPFFGCLIMPVSLFLYLGVGMLAAHLQLRSRPQAFMPRSAMQRSAQAGFLAGLITGLADGVIGLATVPVALPLTGGSEAILAQLPPSISDLVLSLGLAPADVFSTSGIFVLAALVALLTIVVATILGTLGSILYVAAPVRRSRTVT
;
A
#
# COMPACT_ATOMS: atom_id res chain seq x y z
N MET A 1 19.25 11.13 -13.65
CA MET A 1 18.40 11.21 -12.44
C MET A 1 17.06 11.85 -12.81
N THR A 2 15.97 11.10 -12.71
CA THR A 2 14.65 11.50 -13.23
C THR A 2 14.10 12.71 -12.48
N ARG A 3 13.75 13.78 -13.21
CA ARG A 3 13.24 15.05 -12.64
C ARG A 3 11.78 14.97 -12.15
N HIS A 4 11.15 13.79 -12.18
CA HIS A 4 9.73 13.64 -11.84
C HIS A 4 9.51 13.45 -10.33
N PRO A 5 8.83 14.38 -9.64
CA PRO A 5 8.67 14.33 -8.18
C PRO A 5 7.87 13.12 -7.70
N GLY A 6 6.87 12.66 -8.47
CA GLY A 6 6.08 11.48 -8.14
C GLY A 6 6.90 10.18 -8.10
N ILE A 7 7.88 10.03 -9.00
CA ILE A 7 8.76 8.85 -9.01
C ILE A 7 9.64 8.82 -7.76
N ARG A 8 10.19 9.97 -7.35
CA ARG A 8 11.03 10.05 -6.15
C ARG A 8 10.26 9.73 -4.87
N ALA A 9 9.03 10.26 -4.75
CA ALA A 9 8.14 9.92 -3.65
C ALA A 9 7.77 8.43 -3.65
N GLY A 10 7.46 7.86 -4.81
CA GLY A 10 7.18 6.44 -4.96
C GLY A 10 8.35 5.54 -4.56
N PHE A 11 9.59 5.88 -4.92
CA PHE A 11 10.78 5.11 -4.49
C PHE A 11 11.00 5.18 -2.98
N LEU A 12 10.75 6.33 -2.35
CA LEU A 12 10.87 6.44 -0.89
C LEU A 12 9.77 5.64 -0.19
N GLY A 13 8.55 5.67 -0.74
CA GLY A 13 7.44 4.82 -0.31
C GLY A 13 7.78 3.34 -0.42
N ALA A 14 8.33 2.91 -1.56
CA ALA A 14 8.76 1.54 -1.78
C ALA A 14 9.88 1.11 -0.81
N ALA A 15 10.85 1.98 -0.52
CA ALA A 15 11.88 1.68 0.47
C ALA A 15 11.28 1.50 1.87
N ALA A 16 10.33 2.35 2.26
CA ALA A 16 9.66 2.24 3.55
C ALA A 16 8.72 1.02 3.62
N SER A 17 8.05 0.66 2.52
CA SER A 17 7.21 -0.55 2.47
C SER A 17 8.05 -1.80 2.64
N ILE A 18 9.24 -1.89 2.04
CA ILE A 18 10.19 -3.01 2.27
C ILE A 18 10.49 -3.17 3.76
N VAL A 19 10.79 -2.07 4.44
CA VAL A 19 11.07 -2.10 5.89
C VAL A 19 9.85 -2.61 6.65
N PHE A 20 8.64 -2.14 6.33
CA PHE A 20 7.43 -2.64 6.95
C PHE A 20 7.13 -4.10 6.64
N SER A 21 7.35 -4.56 5.41
CA SER A 21 7.20 -5.97 5.06
C SER A 21 8.16 -6.84 5.89
N LEU A 22 9.41 -6.39 6.09
CA LEU A 22 10.37 -7.11 6.94
C LEU A 22 9.95 -7.13 8.42
N LEU A 23 9.41 -6.03 8.94
CA LEU A 23 8.86 -6.00 10.30
C LEU A 23 7.61 -6.89 10.44
N ALA A 24 6.83 -7.06 9.36
CA ALA A 24 5.62 -7.88 9.33
C ALA A 24 5.90 -9.38 9.45
N LEU A 25 7.13 -9.85 9.22
CA LEU A 25 7.50 -11.24 9.50
C LEU A 25 7.35 -11.60 10.98
N ILE A 26 7.31 -10.60 11.87
CA ILE A 26 7.03 -10.83 13.29
C ILE A 26 5.51 -10.76 13.50
N PRO A 27 4.83 -11.87 13.83
CA PRO A 27 3.36 -11.95 13.85
C PRO A 27 2.70 -10.92 14.78
N PHE A 28 3.36 -10.53 15.87
CA PHE A 28 2.86 -9.51 16.78
C PHE A 28 2.72 -8.12 16.11
N PHE A 29 3.60 -7.81 15.16
CA PHE A 29 3.57 -6.53 14.46
C PHE A 29 2.57 -6.51 13.31
N GLY A 30 2.08 -7.66 12.82
CA GLY A 30 1.13 -7.72 11.71
C GLY A 30 -0.14 -6.90 11.95
N CYS A 31 -0.69 -6.95 13.17
CA CYS A 31 -1.91 -6.20 13.51
C CYS A 31 -1.67 -4.68 13.58
N LEU A 32 -0.48 -4.25 14.04
CA LEU A 32 -0.07 -2.83 14.06
C LEU A 32 0.33 -2.32 12.67
N ILE A 33 0.83 -3.19 11.81
CA ILE A 33 1.30 -2.82 10.48
C ILE A 33 0.15 -2.45 9.56
N MET A 34 -1.03 -3.04 9.72
CA MET A 34 -2.19 -2.70 8.90
C MET A 34 -2.59 -1.21 8.98
N PRO A 35 -2.81 -0.59 10.16
CA PRO A 35 -3.09 0.84 10.23
C PRO A 35 -1.88 1.69 9.83
N VAL A 36 -0.66 1.25 10.15
CA VAL A 36 0.57 1.98 9.81
C VAL A 36 0.80 2.04 8.29
N SER A 37 0.53 0.96 7.56
CA SER A 37 0.66 0.93 6.09
C SER A 37 -0.35 1.85 5.41
N LEU A 38 -1.56 1.96 5.93
CA LEU A 38 -2.55 2.96 5.53
C LEU A 38 -2.00 4.38 5.64
N PHE A 39 -1.39 4.73 6.79
CA PHE A 39 -0.74 6.02 6.97
C PHE A 39 0.46 6.21 6.05
N LEU A 40 1.23 5.15 5.78
CA LEU A 40 2.33 5.20 4.80
C LEU A 40 1.80 5.56 3.41
N TYR A 41 0.78 4.87 2.90
CA TYR A 41 0.23 5.14 1.57
C TYR A 41 -0.30 6.58 1.45
N LEU A 42 -0.99 7.06 2.49
CA LEU A 42 -1.44 8.44 2.55
C LEU A 42 -0.25 9.42 2.58
N GLY A 43 0.75 9.14 3.42
CA GLY A 43 1.95 9.95 3.61
C GLY A 43 2.81 10.05 2.36
N VAL A 44 2.93 8.96 1.59
CA VAL A 44 3.63 8.97 0.29
C VAL A 44 2.93 9.89 -0.71
N GLY A 45 1.59 9.90 -0.72
CA GLY A 45 0.80 10.85 -1.49
C GLY A 45 1.05 12.31 -1.10
N MET A 46 1.02 12.59 0.22
CA MET A 46 1.33 13.93 0.76
C MET A 46 2.76 14.36 0.40
N LEU A 47 3.73 13.45 0.50
CA LEU A 47 5.12 13.70 0.16
C LEU A 47 5.29 14.00 -1.34
N ALA A 48 4.59 13.28 -2.21
CA ALA A 48 4.60 13.56 -3.65
C ALA A 48 4.13 14.98 -3.96
N ALA A 49 3.04 15.42 -3.32
CA ALA A 49 2.53 16.79 -3.43
C ALA A 49 3.53 17.82 -2.88
N HIS A 50 4.13 17.55 -1.71
CA HIS A 50 5.15 18.42 -1.12
C HIS A 50 6.36 18.62 -2.03
N LEU A 51 6.91 17.54 -2.58
CA LEU A 51 8.05 17.61 -3.50
C LEU A 51 7.71 18.36 -4.79
N GLN A 52 6.48 18.22 -5.27
CA GLN A 52 6.00 18.93 -6.44
C GLN A 52 5.87 20.44 -6.19
N LEU A 53 5.30 20.84 -5.05
CA LEU A 53 5.19 22.23 -4.64
C LEU A 53 6.56 22.88 -4.42
N ARG A 54 7.50 22.15 -3.80
CA ARG A 54 8.88 22.61 -3.60
C ARG A 54 9.61 22.85 -4.93
N SER A 55 9.37 22.02 -5.93
CA SER A 55 10.03 22.11 -7.23
C SER A 55 9.43 23.18 -8.15
N ARG A 56 8.18 23.59 -7.91
CA ARG A 56 7.47 24.62 -8.69
C ARG A 56 6.63 25.47 -7.75
N PRO A 57 7.15 26.61 -7.25
CA PRO A 57 6.38 27.53 -6.44
C PRO A 57 5.18 28.02 -7.27
N GLN A 58 3.99 27.56 -6.90
CA GLN A 58 2.74 27.89 -7.59
C GLN A 58 2.38 29.35 -7.30
N ALA A 59 2.71 30.25 -8.22
CA ALA A 59 2.30 31.67 -8.15
C ALA A 59 0.78 31.87 -8.37
N PHE A 60 0.04 30.83 -8.73
CA PHE A 60 -1.40 30.82 -8.78
C PHE A 60 -1.85 29.37 -8.63
N MET A 61 -3.00 29.13 -8.01
CA MET A 61 -3.54 27.78 -7.78
C MET A 61 -4.68 27.52 -8.79
N PRO A 62 -4.41 27.38 -10.10
CA PRO A 62 -5.43 27.00 -11.06
C PRO A 62 -5.89 25.58 -10.75
N ARG A 63 -7.13 25.25 -11.15
CA ARG A 63 -7.72 23.89 -11.07
C ARG A 63 -6.78 22.78 -11.59
N SER A 64 -5.86 23.13 -12.50
CA SER A 64 -4.82 22.24 -13.02
C SER A 64 -3.72 21.85 -12.01
N ALA A 65 -3.50 22.62 -10.94
CA ALA A 65 -2.56 22.30 -9.86
C ALA A 65 -3.02 21.05 -9.08
N MET A 66 -4.30 21.00 -8.73
CA MET A 66 -4.93 19.88 -8.00
C MET A 66 -4.93 18.60 -8.85
N GLN A 67 -5.19 18.71 -10.15
CA GLN A 67 -5.13 17.57 -11.05
C GLN A 67 -3.70 17.03 -11.20
N ARG A 68 -2.69 17.92 -11.29
CA ARG A 68 -1.29 17.48 -11.37
C ARG A 68 -0.79 16.86 -10.06
N SER A 69 -1.24 17.36 -8.90
CA SER A 69 -0.89 16.74 -7.62
C SER A 69 -1.52 15.37 -7.48
N ALA A 70 -2.79 15.22 -7.87
CA ALA A 70 -3.47 13.93 -7.94
C ALA A 70 -2.71 12.93 -8.80
N GLN A 71 -2.23 13.33 -9.98
CA GLN A 71 -1.40 12.47 -10.85
C GLN A 71 -0.06 12.07 -10.19
N ALA A 72 0.59 12.99 -9.49
CA ALA A 72 1.84 12.68 -8.78
C ALA A 72 1.61 11.72 -7.60
N GLY A 73 0.52 11.92 -6.85
CA GLY A 73 0.09 11.03 -5.77
C GLY A 73 -0.31 9.64 -6.27
N PHE A 74 -1.05 9.57 -7.38
CA PHE A 74 -1.39 8.31 -8.04
C PHE A 74 -0.14 7.52 -8.42
N LEU A 75 0.81 8.15 -9.10
CA LEU A 75 2.05 7.49 -9.53
C LEU A 75 2.88 7.01 -8.33
N ALA A 76 2.98 7.84 -7.29
CA ALA A 76 3.71 7.48 -6.07
C ALA A 76 3.05 6.30 -5.33
N GLY A 77 1.72 6.31 -5.21
CA GLY A 77 0.94 5.22 -4.65
C GLY A 77 1.05 3.94 -5.48
N LEU A 78 1.05 4.03 -6.81
CA LEU A 78 1.22 2.89 -7.72
C LEU A 78 2.58 2.22 -7.54
N ILE A 79 3.66 3.00 -7.55
CA ILE A 79 5.02 2.47 -7.37
C ILE A 79 5.16 1.81 -5.99
N THR A 80 4.61 2.44 -4.95
CA THR A 80 4.66 1.91 -3.59
C THR A 80 3.86 0.62 -3.46
N GLY A 81 2.63 0.60 -3.96
CA GLY A 81 1.77 -0.59 -3.94
C GLY A 81 2.33 -1.74 -4.77
N LEU A 82 2.95 -1.45 -5.93
CA LEU A 82 3.63 -2.47 -6.73
C LEU A 82 4.80 -3.09 -5.98
N ALA A 83 5.63 -2.26 -5.32
CA ALA A 83 6.72 -2.78 -4.50
C ALA A 83 6.17 -3.66 -3.37
N ASP A 84 5.18 -3.18 -2.62
CA ASP A 84 4.57 -3.93 -1.52
C ASP A 84 3.94 -5.25 -1.99
N GLY A 85 3.18 -5.22 -3.09
CA GLY A 85 2.57 -6.42 -3.67
C GLY A 85 3.58 -7.46 -4.17
N VAL A 86 4.66 -7.01 -4.82
CA VAL A 86 5.75 -7.91 -5.27
C VAL A 86 6.47 -8.53 -4.08
N ILE A 87 6.74 -7.76 -3.03
CA ILE A 87 7.37 -8.28 -1.80
C ILE A 87 6.44 -9.26 -1.12
N GLY A 88 5.16 -8.93 -0.98
CA GLY A 88 4.13 -9.81 -0.43
C GLY A 88 4.12 -11.17 -1.14
N LEU A 89 4.04 -11.16 -2.47
CA LEU A 89 4.12 -12.38 -3.29
C LEU A 89 5.44 -13.15 -3.10
N ALA A 90 6.57 -12.44 -3.06
CA ALA A 90 7.88 -13.07 -2.86
C ALA A 90 8.03 -13.70 -1.47
N THR A 91 7.33 -13.19 -0.45
CA THR A 91 7.36 -13.74 0.91
C THR A 91 6.51 -15.00 1.09
N VAL A 92 5.50 -15.24 0.24
CA VAL A 92 4.63 -16.43 0.31
C VAL A 92 5.40 -17.76 0.39
N PRO A 93 6.34 -18.08 -0.53
CA PRO A 93 7.08 -19.34 -0.47
C PRO A 93 7.97 -19.47 0.77
N VAL A 94 8.33 -18.36 1.42
CA VAL A 94 9.12 -18.37 2.66
C VAL A 94 8.21 -18.50 3.89
N ALA A 95 7.04 -17.85 3.87
CA ALA A 95 6.10 -17.85 4.98
C ALA A 95 5.40 -19.21 5.17
N LEU A 96 5.02 -19.88 4.08
CA LEU A 96 4.31 -21.16 4.13
C LEU A 96 5.01 -22.25 4.96
N PRO A 97 6.31 -22.55 4.75
CA PRO A 97 7.00 -23.55 5.56
C PRO A 97 7.20 -23.09 7.01
N LEU A 98 7.34 -21.78 7.26
CA LEU A 98 7.50 -21.23 8.61
C LEU A 98 6.22 -21.37 9.45
N THR A 99 5.05 -21.41 8.82
CA THR A 99 3.76 -21.62 9.51
C THR A 99 3.37 -23.10 9.68
N GLY A 100 4.25 -24.04 9.33
CA GLY A 100 3.96 -25.48 9.40
C GLY A 100 3.23 -26.04 8.17
N GLY A 101 3.20 -25.29 7.06
CA GLY A 101 2.55 -25.71 5.81
C GLY A 101 1.03 -25.51 5.79
N SER A 102 0.41 -25.92 4.68
CA SER A 102 -1.04 -25.81 4.46
C SER A 102 -1.85 -26.67 5.43
N GLU A 103 -1.32 -27.80 5.88
CA GLU A 103 -2.02 -28.69 6.82
C GLU A 103 -2.17 -28.06 8.21
N ALA A 104 -1.14 -27.38 8.70
CA ALA A 104 -1.21 -26.66 9.97
C ALA A 104 -2.21 -25.50 9.92
N ILE A 105 -2.30 -24.82 8.78
CA ILE A 105 -3.30 -23.76 8.54
C ILE A 105 -4.71 -24.34 8.53
N LEU A 106 -4.92 -25.46 7.83
CA LEU A 106 -6.22 -26.16 7.80
C LEU A 106 -6.64 -26.66 9.19
N ALA A 107 -5.70 -27.14 10.01
CA ALA A 107 -5.98 -27.59 11.37
C ALA A 107 -6.37 -26.44 12.33
N GLN A 108 -5.96 -25.22 12.03
CA GLN A 108 -6.30 -24.02 12.80
C GLN A 108 -7.54 -23.30 12.28
N LEU A 109 -8.11 -23.73 11.14
CA LEU A 109 -9.26 -23.07 10.54
C LEU A 109 -10.53 -23.33 11.37
N PRO A 110 -11.29 -22.29 11.74
CA PRO A 110 -12.61 -22.47 12.34
C PRO A 110 -13.55 -23.23 11.38
N PRO A 111 -14.39 -24.16 11.89
CA PRO A 111 -15.28 -24.97 11.05
C PRO A 111 -16.29 -24.14 10.25
N SER A 112 -16.66 -22.95 10.74
CA SER A 112 -17.53 -22.02 10.01
C SER A 112 -16.95 -21.55 8.67
N ILE A 113 -15.62 -21.44 8.56
CA ILE A 113 -14.96 -21.04 7.31
C ILE A 113 -14.95 -22.21 6.32
N SER A 114 -14.68 -23.43 6.79
CA SER A 114 -14.72 -24.62 5.91
C SER A 114 -16.11 -24.84 5.34
N ASP A 115 -17.16 -24.66 6.13
CA ASP A 115 -18.55 -24.79 5.66
C ASP A 115 -18.89 -23.74 4.61
N LEU A 116 -18.39 -22.51 4.77
CA LEU A 116 -18.58 -21.43 3.79
C LEU A 116 -17.86 -21.74 2.48
N VAL A 117 -16.62 -22.23 2.52
CA VAL A 117 -15.87 -22.64 1.32
C VAL A 117 -16.55 -23.80 0.61
N LEU A 118 -17.07 -24.79 1.35
CA LEU A 118 -17.86 -25.89 0.80
C LEU A 118 -19.17 -25.41 0.18
N SER A 119 -19.84 -24.42 0.79
CA SER A 119 -21.09 -23.84 0.25
C SER A 119 -20.87 -23.10 -1.08
N LEU A 120 -19.65 -22.62 -1.34
CA LEU A 120 -19.23 -22.03 -2.61
C LEU A 120 -18.85 -23.09 -3.66
N GLY A 121 -18.95 -24.39 -3.33
CA GLY A 121 -18.59 -25.51 -4.19
C GLY A 121 -17.08 -25.72 -4.35
N LEU A 122 -16.28 -25.16 -3.44
CA LEU A 122 -14.82 -25.28 -3.46
C LEU A 122 -14.36 -26.30 -2.42
N ALA A 123 -13.41 -27.16 -2.79
CA ALA A 123 -12.76 -28.04 -1.83
C ALA A 123 -11.74 -27.22 -1.01
N PRO A 124 -11.79 -27.24 0.34
CA PRO A 124 -10.83 -26.49 1.17
C PRO A 124 -9.38 -26.86 0.87
N ALA A 125 -9.11 -28.15 0.57
CA ALA A 125 -7.78 -28.62 0.21
C ALA A 125 -7.20 -27.92 -1.03
N ASP A 126 -8.05 -27.61 -2.04
CA ASP A 126 -7.61 -26.93 -3.25
C ASP A 126 -7.38 -25.44 -3.02
N VAL A 127 -8.21 -24.80 -2.18
CA VAL A 127 -8.09 -23.37 -1.83
C VAL A 127 -6.84 -23.09 -0.99
N PHE A 128 -6.54 -23.97 -0.03
CA PHE A 128 -5.37 -23.84 0.84
C PHE A 128 -4.13 -24.57 0.31
N SER A 129 -4.18 -25.06 -0.93
CA SER A 129 -3.00 -25.56 -1.64
C SER A 129 -2.00 -24.44 -1.91
N THR A 130 -0.75 -24.80 -2.21
CA THR A 130 0.29 -23.81 -2.56
C THR A 130 -0.13 -22.89 -3.71
N SER A 131 -0.83 -23.44 -4.72
CA SER A 131 -1.35 -22.66 -5.84
C SER A 131 -2.51 -21.76 -5.42
N GLY A 132 -3.44 -22.26 -4.59
CA GLY A 132 -4.55 -21.48 -4.06
C GLY A 132 -4.08 -20.28 -3.22
N ILE A 133 -3.10 -20.50 -2.35
CA ILE A 133 -2.50 -19.43 -1.53
C ILE A 133 -1.76 -18.42 -2.40
N PHE A 134 -1.07 -18.86 -3.46
CA PHE A 134 -0.42 -17.96 -4.40
C PHE A 134 -1.43 -17.07 -5.16
N VAL A 135 -2.55 -17.66 -5.62
CA VAL A 135 -3.64 -16.91 -6.27
C VAL A 135 -4.27 -15.91 -5.30
N LEU A 136 -4.53 -16.32 -4.06
CA LEU A 136 -5.05 -15.43 -3.02
C LEU A 136 -4.08 -14.28 -2.74
N ALA A 137 -2.79 -14.57 -2.60
CA ALA A 137 -1.77 -13.56 -2.39
C ALA A 137 -1.66 -12.59 -3.58
N ALA A 138 -1.82 -13.08 -4.81
CA ALA A 138 -1.85 -12.22 -6.01
C ALA A 138 -3.07 -11.30 -6.01
N LEU A 139 -4.26 -11.80 -5.64
CA LEU A 139 -5.47 -11.00 -5.50
C LEU A 139 -5.32 -9.93 -4.41
N VAL A 140 -4.73 -10.30 -3.27
CA VAL A 140 -4.45 -9.35 -2.18
C VAL A 140 -3.44 -8.30 -2.64
N ALA A 141 -2.38 -8.67 -3.36
CA ALA A 141 -1.41 -7.74 -3.92
C ALA A 141 -2.05 -6.75 -4.92
N LEU A 142 -2.99 -7.22 -5.75
CA LEU A 142 -3.75 -6.33 -6.64
C LEU A 142 -4.62 -5.35 -5.83
N LEU A 143 -5.28 -5.84 -4.78
CA LEU A 143 -6.08 -4.99 -3.89
C LEU A 143 -5.21 -3.94 -3.19
N THR A 144 -4.02 -4.31 -2.69
CA THR A 144 -3.11 -3.35 -2.04
C THR A 144 -2.61 -2.30 -3.01
N ILE A 145 -2.33 -2.65 -4.27
CA ILE A 145 -1.99 -1.68 -5.33
C ILE A 145 -3.13 -0.67 -5.54
N VAL A 146 -4.37 -1.14 -5.63
CA VAL A 146 -5.55 -0.27 -5.80
C VAL A 146 -5.74 0.64 -4.59
N VAL A 147 -5.63 0.09 -3.38
CA VAL A 147 -5.76 0.86 -2.14
C VAL A 147 -4.64 1.91 -2.03
N ALA A 148 -3.39 1.54 -2.30
CA ALA A 148 -2.23 2.43 -2.25
C ALA A 148 -2.33 3.56 -3.28
N THR A 149 -2.81 3.28 -4.49
CA THR A 149 -3.03 4.31 -5.53
C THR A 149 -4.13 5.30 -5.15
N ILE A 150 -5.25 4.81 -4.63
CA ILE A 150 -6.36 5.67 -4.16
C ILE A 150 -5.88 6.55 -3.00
N LEU A 151 -5.24 5.97 -1.98
CA LEU A 151 -4.72 6.69 -0.82
C LEU A 151 -3.60 7.68 -1.19
N GLY A 152 -2.68 7.30 -2.06
CA GLY A 152 -1.64 8.19 -2.57
C GLY A 152 -2.23 9.38 -3.32
N THR A 153 -3.27 9.16 -4.11
CA THR A 153 -4.01 10.23 -4.79
C THR A 153 -4.70 11.13 -3.77
N LEU A 154 -5.45 10.57 -2.82
CA LEU A 154 -6.15 11.33 -1.78
C LEU A 154 -5.18 12.14 -0.90
N GLY A 155 -4.08 11.55 -0.46
CA GLY A 155 -3.06 12.22 0.35
C GLY A 155 -2.46 13.43 -0.37
N SER A 156 -2.22 13.30 -1.69
CA SER A 156 -1.71 14.42 -2.49
C SER A 156 -2.73 15.56 -2.64
N ILE A 157 -4.03 15.24 -2.74
CA ILE A 157 -5.11 16.21 -2.84
C ILE A 157 -5.30 16.93 -1.51
N LEU A 158 -5.35 16.19 -0.40
CA LEU A 158 -5.51 16.72 0.95
C LEU A 158 -4.37 17.68 1.31
N TYR A 159 -3.13 17.33 0.95
CA TYR A 159 -1.97 18.18 1.20
C TYR A 159 -2.08 19.54 0.52
N VAL A 160 -2.56 19.55 -0.73
CA VAL A 160 -2.73 20.78 -1.52
C VAL A 160 -3.94 21.59 -1.04
N ALA A 161 -5.01 20.91 -0.59
CA ALA A 161 -6.22 21.56 -0.08
C ALA A 161 -6.04 22.18 1.31
N ALA A 162 -5.02 21.77 2.07
CA ALA A 162 -4.79 22.27 3.42
C ALA A 162 -4.47 23.79 3.39
N PRO A 163 -5.23 24.63 4.12
CA PRO A 163 -4.99 26.06 4.14
C PRO A 163 -3.64 26.36 4.80
N VAL A 164 -2.70 26.90 4.01
CA VAL A 164 -1.44 27.40 4.53
C VAL A 164 -1.76 28.58 5.45
N ARG A 165 -1.71 28.39 6.77
CA ARG A 165 -1.71 29.49 7.74
C ARG A 165 -0.46 30.32 7.49
N ARG A 166 -0.57 31.33 6.61
CA ARG A 166 0.41 32.41 6.55
C ARG A 166 0.34 33.13 7.88
N SER A 167 1.33 32.91 8.74
CA SER A 167 1.63 33.81 9.84
C SER A 167 1.83 35.19 9.22
N ARG A 168 0.80 36.05 9.35
CA ARG A 168 0.97 37.49 9.16
C ARG A 168 2.02 37.91 10.19
N THR A 169 3.24 38.14 9.74
CA THR A 169 4.18 39.00 10.44
C THR A 169 3.52 40.36 10.53
N VAL A 170 2.89 40.62 11.68
CA VAL A 170 2.47 41.96 12.09
C VAL A 170 3.77 42.66 12.47
N THR A 171 4.23 43.53 11.57
CA THR A 171 5.25 44.54 11.84
C THR A 171 4.61 45.76 12.47
#